data_AF-Q26CN3-F1
#
_entry.id   AF-Q26CN3-F1
#
_cell.length_a   1.000
_cell.length_b   1.000
_cell.length_c   1.000
_cell.angle_alpha   90.00
_cell.angle_beta   90.00
_cell.angle_gamma   90.00
#
_symmetry.space_group_name_H-M   'P 1'
#
loop_
_entity.id
_entity.type
_entity.pdbx_description
1 polymer ?
#
loop_
_entity_poly.entity_id
_entity_poly.type
_entity_poly.pdbx_seq_one_letter_code
_entity_poly.pdbx_strand_id
1 'polypeptide(L)'
;MSISDFIADLYYLLLILTTIVFSVSTVYGARKFLPITICLIIGCLCEFFTFLIREHHILIMGEQNNAIVGHVYKWTSFLTFGFFLYSVQKSKAVKRLFVYLFSICAFIGVCSQLMIKQYFLQNDPWLAFSLMSGVIIASMIYYIKLLKDTEGYPYITTGIFLVSGSFLISSAVNGTYVDVDLEVWFFRESINRVVLIIMYVMFLLGAYLFFKKEDSFKLQRIQQ
;
A
#
# COMPACT_ATOMS: atom_id res chain seq x y z
N MET A 1 17.52 -14.21 -18.74
CA MET A 1 16.59 -13.61 -17.79
C MET A 1 17.17 -13.81 -16.41
N SER A 2 17.53 -12.72 -15.72
CA SER A 2 18.08 -12.80 -14.37
C SER A 2 16.96 -13.12 -13.35
N ILE A 3 17.32 -13.60 -12.16
CA ILE A 3 16.36 -13.84 -11.07
C ILE A 3 15.66 -12.52 -10.67
N SER A 4 16.39 -11.40 -10.72
CA SER A 4 15.85 -10.05 -10.48
C SER A 4 14.75 -9.69 -11.49
N ASP A 5 14.98 -9.96 -12.78
CA ASP A 5 13.99 -9.69 -13.84
C ASP A 5 12.72 -10.52 -13.62
N PHE A 6 12.87 -11.81 -13.27
CA PHE A 6 11.73 -12.68 -12.96
C PHE A 6 10.90 -12.17 -11.77
N ILE A 7 11.57 -11.74 -10.70
CA ILE A 7 10.92 -11.17 -9.51
C ILE A 7 10.18 -9.87 -9.88
N ALA A 8 10.77 -9.02 -10.72
CA ALA A 8 10.14 -7.80 -11.22
C ALA A 8 8.86 -8.11 -12.01
N ASP A 9 8.94 -9.01 -12.98
CA ASP A 9 7.81 -9.40 -13.83
C ASP A 9 6.66 -10.01 -13.01
N LEU A 10 7.00 -10.88 -12.05
CA LEU A 10 6.01 -11.49 -11.16
C LEU A 10 5.32 -10.44 -10.28
N TYR A 11 6.07 -9.46 -9.75
CA TYR A 11 5.50 -8.35 -9.00
C TYR A 11 4.51 -7.53 -9.84
N TYR A 12 4.89 -7.15 -11.06
CA TYR A 12 4.02 -6.38 -11.96
C TYR A 12 2.77 -7.16 -12.35
N LEU A 13 2.91 -8.45 -12.65
CA LEU A 13 1.77 -9.33 -12.93
C LEU A 13 0.78 -9.37 -11.76
N LEU A 14 1.28 -9.54 -10.52
CA LEU A 14 0.44 -9.58 -9.33
C LEU A 14 -0.23 -8.24 -9.03
N LEU A 15 0.48 -7.13 -9.24
CA LEU A 15 -0.08 -5.78 -9.09
C LEU A 15 -1.23 -5.55 -10.08
N ILE A 16 -1.04 -5.89 -11.36
CA ILE A 16 -2.08 -5.77 -12.39
C ILE A 16 -3.27 -6.66 -12.05
N LEU A 17 -3.02 -7.92 -11.72
CA LEU A 17 -4.09 -8.87 -11.37
C LEU A 17 -4.91 -8.37 -10.18
N THR A 18 -4.23 -7.91 -9.13
CA THR A 18 -4.90 -7.37 -7.93
C THR A 18 -5.73 -6.13 -8.27
N THR A 19 -5.19 -5.23 -9.10
CA THR A 19 -5.90 -4.04 -9.56
C THR A 19 -7.18 -4.41 -10.29
N ILE A 20 -7.13 -5.40 -11.19
CA ILE A 20 -8.30 -5.91 -11.92
C ILE A 20 -9.32 -6.49 -10.95
N VAL A 21 -8.92 -7.38 -10.04
CA VAL A 21 -9.83 -8.04 -9.08
C VAL A 21 -10.59 -7.04 -8.23
N PHE A 22 -9.91 -6.03 -7.66
CA PHE A 22 -10.58 -5.01 -6.84
C PHE A 22 -11.44 -4.05 -7.66
N SER A 23 -11.00 -3.71 -8.88
CA SER A 23 -11.80 -2.89 -9.81
C SER A 23 -13.11 -3.58 -10.17
N VAL A 24 -13.03 -4.85 -10.59
CA VAL A 24 -14.19 -5.69 -10.88
C VAL A 24 -15.09 -5.77 -9.65
N SER A 25 -14.54 -6.11 -8.47
CA SER A 25 -15.32 -6.18 -7.23
C SER A 25 -16.08 -4.87 -6.92
N THR A 26 -15.48 -3.73 -7.19
CA THR A 26 -16.10 -2.41 -6.99
C THR A 26 -17.25 -2.18 -7.99
N VAL A 27 -17.07 -2.54 -9.26
CA VAL A 27 -18.11 -2.47 -10.30
C VAL A 27 -19.31 -3.36 -9.96
N TYR A 28 -19.06 -4.55 -9.42
CA TYR A 28 -20.10 -5.49 -8.95
C TYR A 28 -20.73 -5.10 -7.60
N GLY A 29 -20.48 -3.89 -7.09
CA GLY A 29 -21.21 -3.31 -5.95
C GLY A 29 -20.46 -3.30 -4.62
N ALA A 30 -19.22 -3.83 -4.54
CA ALA A 30 -18.41 -3.78 -3.34
C ALA A 30 -17.75 -2.40 -3.12
N ARG A 31 -18.56 -1.34 -3.01
CA ARG A 31 -18.11 0.07 -2.92
C ARG A 31 -17.12 0.35 -1.78
N LYS A 32 -17.08 -0.50 -0.75
CA LYS A 32 -16.10 -0.41 0.35
C LYS A 32 -14.65 -0.59 -0.11
N PHE A 33 -14.41 -1.22 -1.26
CA PHE A 33 -13.09 -1.44 -1.84
C PHE A 33 -12.67 -0.37 -2.85
N LEU A 34 -13.53 0.60 -3.15
CA LEU A 34 -13.21 1.74 -4.01
C LEU A 34 -11.90 2.44 -3.59
N PRO A 35 -11.63 2.71 -2.30
CA PRO A 35 -10.38 3.37 -1.90
C PRO A 35 -9.14 2.53 -2.25
N ILE A 36 -9.20 1.22 -2.01
CA ILE A 36 -8.11 0.29 -2.31
C ILE A 36 -7.88 0.25 -3.83
N THR A 37 -8.97 0.21 -4.61
CA THR A 37 -8.90 0.25 -6.07
C THR A 37 -8.22 1.53 -6.57
N ILE A 38 -8.58 2.69 -6.00
CA ILE A 38 -7.94 3.97 -6.33
C ILE A 38 -6.45 3.94 -5.99
N CYS A 39 -6.08 3.39 -4.83
CA CYS A 39 -4.68 3.24 -4.43
C CYS A 39 -3.88 2.39 -5.43
N LEU A 40 -4.44 1.27 -5.87
CA LEU A 40 -3.80 0.35 -6.81
C LEU A 40 -3.63 0.98 -8.20
N ILE A 41 -4.66 1.67 -8.70
CA ILE A 41 -4.59 2.40 -9.98
C ILE A 41 -3.51 3.47 -9.93
N ILE A 42 -3.48 4.27 -8.85
CA ILE A 42 -2.45 5.29 -8.68
C ILE A 42 -1.06 4.66 -8.53
N GLY A 43 -0.94 3.52 -7.85
CA GLY A 43 0.30 2.74 -7.80
C GLY A 43 0.80 2.34 -9.19
N CYS A 44 -0.06 1.78 -10.04
CA CYS A 44 0.28 1.44 -11.42
C CYS A 44 0.71 2.66 -12.24
N LEU A 45 0.01 3.79 -12.08
CA LEU A 45 0.38 5.05 -12.74
C LEU A 45 1.74 5.56 -12.25
N CYS A 46 2.00 5.51 -10.94
CA CYS A 46 3.26 5.92 -10.36
C CYS A 46 4.44 5.07 -10.85
N GLU A 47 4.28 3.75 -10.97
CA GLU A 47 5.28 2.86 -11.57
C GLU A 47 5.51 3.21 -13.05
N PHE A 48 4.45 3.43 -13.82
CA PHE A 48 4.54 3.82 -15.23
C PHE A 48 5.28 5.16 -15.42
N PHE A 49 4.94 6.19 -14.63
CA PHE A 49 5.65 7.47 -14.69
C PHE A 49 7.09 7.36 -14.23
N THR A 50 7.38 6.53 -13.21
CA THR A 50 8.76 6.26 -12.77
C THR A 50 9.56 5.59 -13.88
N PHE A 51 8.97 4.64 -14.61
CA PHE A 51 9.59 4.04 -15.79
C PHE A 51 9.90 5.08 -16.88
N LEU A 52 8.94 5.95 -17.23
CA LEU A 52 9.17 7.01 -18.22
C LEU A 52 10.27 7.99 -17.82
N ILE A 53 10.38 8.32 -16.53
CA ILE A 53 11.46 9.18 -16.02
C ILE A 53 12.81 8.44 -16.09
N ARG A 54 12.83 7.15 -15.75
CA ARG A 54 14.03 6.32 -15.80
C ARG A 54 14.57 6.16 -17.22
N GLU A 55 13.70 5.96 -18.21
CA GLU A 55 14.07 5.82 -19.62
C GLU A 55 14.27 7.18 -20.34
N HIS A 56 14.37 8.27 -19.59
CA HIS A 56 14.59 9.64 -20.11
C HIS A 56 13.49 10.15 -21.07
N HIS A 57 12.30 9.56 -21.04
CA HIS A 57 11.16 10.05 -21.82
C HIS A 57 10.50 11.29 -21.17
N ILE A 58 10.67 11.47 -19.85
CA ILE A 58 10.13 12.60 -19.08
C ILE A 58 11.19 13.14 -18.11
N LEU A 59 11.33 14.46 -18.04
CA LEU A 59 12.15 15.16 -17.05
C LEU A 59 11.26 16.02 -16.14
N ILE A 60 11.57 16.08 -14.86
CA ILE A 60 10.84 16.87 -13.86
C ILE A 60 11.69 18.06 -13.49
N MET A 61 11.23 19.27 -13.83
CA MET A 61 12.02 20.50 -13.66
C MET A 61 13.43 20.41 -14.27
N GLY A 62 13.57 19.66 -15.37
CA GLY A 62 14.85 19.43 -16.05
C GLY A 62 15.72 18.31 -15.46
N GLU A 63 15.31 17.69 -14.36
CA GLU A 63 16.05 16.61 -13.70
C GLU A 63 15.37 15.24 -13.86
N GLN A 64 16.19 14.18 -13.86
CA GLN A 64 15.71 12.80 -13.82
C GLN A 64 15.35 12.43 -12.37
N ASN A 65 14.18 12.87 -11.94
CA ASN A 65 13.78 12.78 -10.54
C ASN A 65 12.34 12.30 -10.40
N ASN A 66 12.10 11.30 -9.55
CA ASN A 66 10.77 10.72 -9.31
C ASN A 66 10.13 11.15 -7.97
N ALA A 67 10.70 12.13 -7.26
CA ALA A 67 10.24 12.54 -5.94
C ALA A 67 8.74 12.93 -5.93
N ILE A 68 8.28 13.70 -6.90
CA ILE A 68 6.85 14.08 -7.01
C ILE A 68 5.92 12.86 -7.13
N VAL A 69 6.32 11.85 -7.91
CA VAL A 69 5.56 10.61 -8.10
C VAL A 69 5.49 9.84 -6.78
N GLY A 70 6.61 9.79 -6.06
CA GLY A 70 6.69 9.22 -4.72
C GLY A 70 5.80 9.94 -3.70
N HIS A 71 5.74 11.27 -3.74
CA HIS A 71 4.87 12.06 -2.86
C HIS A 71 3.38 11.82 -3.13
N VAL A 72 2.99 11.80 -4.39
CA VAL A 72 1.61 11.48 -4.80
C VAL A 72 1.20 10.10 -4.30
N TYR A 73 2.07 9.11 -4.45
CA TYR A 73 1.82 7.75 -3.98
C TYR A 73 1.66 7.68 -2.45
N LYS A 74 2.55 8.35 -1.68
CA LYS A 74 2.49 8.40 -0.21
C LYS A 74 1.16 8.97 0.30
N TRP A 75 0.79 10.14 -0.19
CA TRP A 75 -0.44 10.81 0.21
C TRP A 75 -1.69 10.02 -0.19
N THR A 76 -1.70 9.48 -1.41
CA THR A 76 -2.80 8.64 -1.88
C THR A 76 -2.96 7.39 -1.02
N SER A 77 -1.86 6.68 -0.74
CA SER A 77 -1.89 5.46 0.08
C SER A 77 -2.38 5.76 1.48
N PHE A 78 -1.90 6.84 2.09
CA PHE A 78 -2.35 7.30 3.40
C PHE A 78 -3.85 7.58 3.44
N LEU A 79 -4.37 8.35 2.47
CA LEU A 79 -5.78 8.74 2.43
C LEU A 79 -6.70 7.56 2.11
N THR A 80 -6.33 6.71 1.16
CA THR A 80 -7.17 5.59 0.70
C THR A 80 -7.22 4.47 1.72
N PHE A 81 -6.08 4.02 2.25
CA PHE A 81 -6.04 3.03 3.33
C PHE A 81 -6.66 3.58 4.60
N GLY A 82 -6.43 4.86 4.89
CA GLY A 82 -7.07 5.54 6.00
C GLY A 82 -8.59 5.53 5.90
N PHE A 83 -9.13 5.94 4.74
CA PHE A 83 -10.57 5.93 4.51
C PHE A 83 -11.15 4.50 4.58
N PHE A 84 -10.47 3.50 4.01
CA PHE A 84 -10.89 2.11 4.13
C PHE A 84 -11.00 1.69 5.60
N LEU A 85 -9.92 1.87 6.38
CA LEU A 85 -9.86 1.50 7.79
C LEU A 85 -10.91 2.24 8.62
N TYR A 86 -11.16 3.52 8.34
CA TYR A 86 -12.24 4.29 8.95
C TYR A 86 -13.63 3.72 8.63
N SER A 87 -13.87 3.38 7.36
CA SER A 87 -15.18 2.92 6.88
C SER A 87 -15.59 1.57 7.48
N VAL A 88 -14.63 0.70 7.74
CA VAL A 88 -14.87 -0.66 8.29
C VAL A 88 -15.01 -0.68 9.82
N GLN A 89 -14.68 0.42 10.51
CA GLN A 89 -14.94 0.52 11.95
C GLN A 89 -16.45 0.66 12.23
N LYS A 90 -16.98 -0.17 13.13
CA LYS A 90 -18.38 -0.06 13.60
C LYS A 90 -18.53 0.90 14.82
N SER A 91 -17.51 0.98 15.69
CA SER A 91 -17.59 1.74 16.96
C SER A 91 -17.30 3.23 16.77
N LYS A 92 -18.17 4.10 17.32
CA LYS A 92 -18.01 5.56 17.31
C LYS A 92 -16.73 6.02 18.03
N ALA A 93 -16.39 5.38 19.16
CA ALA A 93 -15.19 5.72 19.94
C ALA A 93 -13.92 5.44 19.14
N VAL A 94 -13.85 4.28 18.48
CA VAL A 94 -12.70 3.89 17.64
C VAL A 94 -12.59 4.80 16.42
N LYS A 95 -13.71 5.17 15.77
CA LYS A 95 -13.70 6.14 14.67
C LYS A 95 -13.16 7.50 15.10
N ARG A 96 -13.51 7.97 16.31
CA ARG A 96 -13.01 9.24 16.83
C ARG A 96 -11.51 9.20 17.09
N LEU A 97 -11.03 8.13 17.74
CA LEU A 97 -9.60 7.89 17.95
C LEU A 97 -8.85 7.85 16.61
N PHE A 98 -9.40 7.15 15.63
CA PHE A 98 -8.85 7.05 14.28
C PHE A 98 -8.69 8.43 13.64
N VAL A 99 -9.72 9.28 13.69
CA VAL A 99 -9.66 10.64 13.14
C VAL A 99 -8.57 11.47 13.82
N TYR A 100 -8.45 11.43 15.15
CA TYR A 100 -7.38 12.15 15.85
C TYR A 100 -5.99 11.67 15.43
N LEU A 101 -5.77 10.35 15.39
CA LEU A 101 -4.50 9.77 14.97
C LEU A 101 -4.12 10.21 13.55
N PHE A 102 -5.06 10.09 12.59
CA PHE A 102 -4.81 10.44 11.20
C PHE A 102 -4.60 11.94 11.01
N SER A 103 -5.33 12.79 11.74
CA SER A 103 -5.12 14.25 11.69
C SER A 103 -3.74 14.65 12.22
N ILE A 104 -3.26 14.01 13.30
CA ILE A 104 -1.92 14.26 13.84
C ILE A 104 -0.85 13.83 12.83
N CYS A 105 -0.95 12.62 12.26
CA CYS A 105 -0.03 12.13 11.24
C CYS A 105 -0.02 13.05 10.00
N ALA A 106 -1.19 13.48 9.53
CA ALA A 106 -1.31 14.39 8.39
C ALA A 106 -0.68 15.75 8.69
N PHE A 107 -0.92 16.31 9.88
CA PHE A 107 -0.32 17.58 10.30
C PHE A 107 1.20 17.49 10.33
N ILE A 108 1.76 16.46 10.97
CA ILE A 108 3.22 16.24 11.00
C ILE A 108 3.77 16.10 9.57
N GLY A 109 3.10 15.33 8.71
CA GLY A 109 3.50 15.14 7.31
C GLY A 109 3.54 16.45 6.51
N VAL A 110 2.50 17.28 6.64
CA VAL A 110 2.47 18.62 5.99
C VAL A 110 3.57 19.52 6.55
N CYS A 111 3.73 19.59 7.87
CA CYS A 111 4.79 20.38 8.50
C CYS A 111 6.17 19.95 8.03
N SER A 112 6.41 18.64 7.89
CA SER A 112 7.65 18.09 7.37
C SER A 112 7.95 18.57 5.95
N GLN A 113 6.95 18.54 5.06
CA GLN A 113 7.11 19.02 3.69
C GLN A 113 7.36 20.52 3.59
N LEU A 114 6.74 21.34 4.46
CA LEU A 114 6.95 22.80 4.46
C LEU A 114 8.39 23.21 4.77
N MET A 115 9.18 22.34 5.41
CA MET A 115 10.58 22.61 5.74
C MET A 115 11.54 22.34 4.57
N ILE A 116 11.06 21.80 3.45
CA ILE A 116 11.89 21.42 2.29
C ILE A 116 11.82 22.48 1.20
N LYS A 117 12.96 23.06 0.85
CA LYS A 117 13.07 24.14 -0.15
C LYS A 117 12.67 23.73 -1.57
N GLN A 118 12.97 22.48 -1.97
CA GLN A 118 12.65 21.95 -3.30
C GLN A 118 11.84 20.65 -3.20
N TYR A 119 10.61 20.76 -2.71
CA TYR A 119 9.76 19.60 -2.44
C TYR A 119 9.52 18.68 -3.66
N PHE A 120 9.50 19.25 -4.87
CA PHE A 120 9.32 18.51 -6.12
C PHE A 120 10.49 17.62 -6.49
N LEU A 121 11.68 17.92 -5.97
CA LEU A 121 12.95 17.26 -6.32
C LEU A 121 13.53 16.47 -5.14
N GLN A 122 12.96 16.56 -3.95
CA GLN A 122 13.50 15.91 -2.77
C GLN A 122 12.47 14.97 -2.14
N ASN A 123 12.90 13.74 -1.90
CA ASN A 123 12.14 12.78 -1.13
C ASN A 123 12.35 13.03 0.37
N ASP A 124 11.28 13.35 1.07
CA ASP A 124 11.27 13.43 2.53
C ASP A 124 11.01 12.04 3.14
N PRO A 125 11.99 11.45 3.86
CA PRO A 125 11.74 10.22 4.61
C PRO A 125 10.75 10.46 5.76
N TRP A 126 10.74 11.63 6.39
CA TRP A 126 9.86 11.94 7.53
C TRP A 126 8.38 11.99 7.14
N LEU A 127 8.09 12.37 5.90
CA LEU A 127 6.75 12.27 5.33
C LEU A 127 6.27 10.81 5.30
N ALA A 128 7.09 9.87 4.83
CA ALA A 128 6.71 8.47 4.82
C ALA A 128 6.55 7.93 6.25
N PHE A 129 7.47 8.28 7.15
CA PHE A 129 7.43 7.88 8.56
C PHE A 129 6.16 8.35 9.27
N SER A 130 5.80 9.62 9.13
CA SER A 130 4.62 10.20 9.78
C SER A 130 3.32 9.59 9.25
N LEU A 131 3.17 9.49 7.93
CA LEU A 131 1.94 9.02 7.30
C LEU A 131 1.71 7.51 7.49
N MET A 132 2.71 6.68 7.16
CA MET A 132 2.52 5.22 7.16
C MET A 132 2.43 4.64 8.57
N SER A 133 3.06 5.26 9.57
CA SER A 133 2.91 4.83 10.97
C SER A 133 1.45 4.91 11.44
N GLY A 134 0.70 5.93 11.01
CA GLY A 134 -0.74 6.04 11.30
C GLY A 134 -1.55 4.90 10.69
N VAL A 135 -1.22 4.50 9.46
CA VAL A 135 -1.86 3.36 8.76
C VAL A 135 -1.52 2.03 9.44
N ILE A 136 -0.28 1.84 9.88
CA ILE A 136 0.17 0.65 10.61
C ILE A 136 -0.56 0.52 11.95
N ILE A 137 -0.60 1.59 12.75
CA ILE A 137 -1.30 1.58 14.04
C ILE A 137 -2.78 1.28 13.84
N ALA A 138 -3.44 1.92 12.87
CA ALA A 138 -4.85 1.69 12.63
C ALA A 138 -5.16 0.29 12.07
N SER A 139 -4.28 -0.27 11.23
CA SER A 139 -4.43 -1.65 10.77
C SER A 139 -4.21 -2.66 11.90
N MET A 140 -3.27 -2.40 12.83
CA MET A 140 -3.12 -3.21 14.05
C MET A 140 -4.37 -3.16 14.95
N ILE A 141 -4.92 -1.96 15.21
CA ILE A 141 -6.15 -1.81 16.02
C ILE A 141 -7.30 -2.59 15.38
N TYR A 142 -7.45 -2.51 14.06
CA TYR A 142 -8.49 -3.25 13.36
C TYR A 142 -8.24 -4.76 13.38
N TYR A 143 -6.99 -5.21 13.21
CA TYR A 143 -6.63 -6.63 13.30
C TYR A 143 -6.93 -7.23 14.69
N ILE A 144 -6.55 -6.53 15.77
CA ILE A 144 -6.86 -6.95 17.16
C ILE A 144 -8.36 -7.10 17.35
N LYS A 145 -9.16 -6.21 16.74
CA LYS A 145 -10.61 -6.33 16.79
C LYS A 145 -11.12 -7.57 16.04
N LEU A 146 -10.55 -7.90 14.89
CA LEU A 146 -10.91 -9.09 14.11
C LEU A 146 -10.51 -10.40 14.80
N LEU A 147 -9.56 -10.39 15.72
CA LEU A 147 -9.31 -11.55 16.58
C LEU A 147 -10.46 -11.81 17.57
N LYS A 148 -11.29 -10.80 17.85
CA LYS A 148 -12.44 -10.88 18.76
C LYS A 148 -13.77 -11.05 18.03
N ASP A 149 -13.90 -10.49 16.82
CA ASP A 149 -15.09 -10.59 15.96
C ASP A 149 -14.76 -11.41 14.70
N THR A 150 -15.52 -12.48 14.42
CA THR A 150 -15.34 -13.33 13.22
C THR A 150 -15.77 -12.67 11.90
N GLU A 151 -16.42 -11.51 11.96
CA GLU A 151 -16.86 -10.75 10.78
C GLU A 151 -15.94 -9.57 10.45
N GLY A 152 -15.35 -9.58 9.25
CA GLY A 152 -14.64 -8.41 8.71
C GLY A 152 -13.64 -8.75 7.61
N TYR A 153 -12.65 -7.86 7.39
CA TYR A 153 -11.69 -7.96 6.28
C TYR A 153 -10.25 -8.16 6.77
N PRO A 154 -9.93 -9.27 7.46
CA PRO A 154 -8.61 -9.49 8.06
C PRO A 154 -7.49 -9.48 7.02
N TYR A 155 -7.70 -10.12 5.87
CA TYR A 155 -6.68 -10.23 4.84
C TYR A 155 -6.35 -8.90 4.17
N ILE A 156 -7.36 -8.07 3.90
CA ILE A 156 -7.16 -6.72 3.38
C ILE A 156 -6.38 -5.88 4.39
N THR A 157 -6.70 -6.03 5.67
CA THR A 157 -6.04 -5.32 6.77
C THR A 157 -4.58 -5.73 6.92
N THR A 158 -4.30 -7.03 6.87
CA THR A 158 -2.94 -7.58 6.84
C THR A 158 -2.18 -7.09 5.61
N GLY A 159 -2.83 -7.06 4.43
CA GLY A 159 -2.25 -6.49 3.22
C GLY A 159 -1.86 -5.03 3.38
N ILE A 160 -2.77 -4.19 3.90
CA ILE A 160 -2.52 -2.77 4.18
C ILE A 160 -1.35 -2.59 5.17
N PHE A 161 -1.36 -3.35 6.27
CA PHE A 161 -0.28 -3.32 7.28
C PHE A 161 1.08 -3.61 6.64
N LEU A 162 1.15 -4.68 5.86
CA LEU A 162 2.40 -5.15 5.28
C LEU A 162 2.89 -4.22 4.16
N VAL A 163 2.02 -3.74 3.26
CA VAL A 163 2.39 -2.76 2.22
C VAL A 163 2.91 -1.47 2.85
N SER A 164 2.24 -0.97 3.89
CA SER A 164 2.67 0.23 4.61
C SER A 164 4.02 0.01 5.33
N GLY A 165 4.23 -1.18 5.88
CA GLY A 165 5.49 -1.58 6.51
C GLY A 165 6.66 -1.67 5.52
N SER A 166 6.48 -2.37 4.39
CA SER A 166 7.49 -2.43 3.32
C SER A 166 7.82 -1.05 2.77
N PHE A 167 6.81 -0.18 2.64
CA PHE A 167 7.00 1.19 2.17
C PHE A 167 7.82 2.05 3.16
N LEU A 168 7.59 1.89 4.47
CA LEU A 168 8.40 2.52 5.50
C LEU A 168 9.86 2.07 5.45
N ILE A 169 10.08 0.76 5.33
CA ILE A 169 11.44 0.19 5.23
C ILE A 169 12.14 0.76 3.99
N SER A 170 11.48 0.76 2.83
CA SER A 170 12.04 1.34 1.60
C SER A 170 12.37 2.84 1.76
N SER A 171 11.49 3.61 2.40
CA SER A 171 11.70 5.06 2.62
C SER A 171 12.82 5.35 3.62
N ALA A 172 12.95 4.56 4.69
CA ALA A 172 14.02 4.67 5.67
C ALA A 172 15.39 4.43 5.03
N VAL A 173 15.46 3.43 4.14
CA VAL A 173 16.69 3.06 3.43
C VAL A 173 16.99 4.08 2.32
N ASN A 174 16.01 4.54 1.55
CA ASN A 174 16.24 5.57 0.52
C ASN A 174 16.71 6.92 1.10
N GLY A 175 16.35 7.25 2.34
CA GLY A 175 16.80 8.47 3.01
C GLY A 175 18.22 8.41 3.61
N THR A 176 18.83 7.22 3.69
CA THR A 176 20.12 7.01 4.39
C THR A 176 21.31 6.76 3.47
N TYR A 177 21.08 6.59 2.17
CA TYR A 177 22.10 6.13 1.23
C TYR A 177 22.19 7.06 0.01
N VAL A 178 23.13 8.00 0.07
CA VAL A 178 23.64 8.71 -1.12
C VAL A 178 24.84 7.90 -1.62
N ASP A 179 24.94 7.64 -2.92
CA ASP A 179 26.03 6.91 -3.59
C ASP A 179 26.14 5.39 -3.32
N VAL A 180 25.01 4.68 -3.16
CA VAL A 180 25.02 3.21 -3.09
C VAL A 180 25.05 2.57 -4.48
N ASP A 181 25.91 1.57 -4.61
CA ASP A 181 26.10 0.75 -5.81
C ASP A 181 24.76 0.25 -6.39
N LEU A 182 24.65 0.29 -7.72
CA LEU A 182 23.45 -0.05 -8.49
C LEU A 182 23.04 -1.51 -8.25
N GLU A 183 24.00 -2.40 -8.05
CA GLU A 183 23.75 -3.81 -7.73
C GLU A 183 23.11 -3.99 -6.35
N VAL A 184 23.57 -3.22 -5.35
CA VAL A 184 23.02 -3.23 -3.99
C VAL A 184 21.60 -2.66 -3.98
N TRP A 185 21.35 -1.63 -4.79
CA TRP A 185 20.01 -1.09 -4.99
C TRP A 185 19.06 -2.12 -5.62
N PHE A 186 19.49 -2.81 -6.69
CA PHE A 186 18.70 -3.86 -7.34
C PHE A 186 18.41 -5.05 -6.41
N PHE A 187 19.41 -5.49 -5.64
CA PHE A 187 19.25 -6.56 -4.68
C PHE A 187 18.22 -6.19 -3.60
N ARG A 188 18.26 -4.95 -3.10
CA ARG A 188 17.29 -4.43 -2.12
C ARG A 188 15.88 -4.35 -2.69
N GLU A 189 15.72 -3.78 -3.88
CA GLU A 189 14.41 -3.74 -4.55
C GLU A 189 13.87 -5.14 -4.81
N SER A 190 14.74 -6.09 -5.16
CA SER A 190 14.36 -7.50 -5.30
C SER A 190 13.86 -8.09 -3.99
N ILE A 191 14.52 -7.82 -2.85
CA ILE A 191 14.04 -8.27 -1.53
C ILE A 191 12.68 -7.67 -1.19
N ASN A 192 12.49 -6.36 -1.40
CA ASN A 192 11.20 -5.71 -1.15
C ASN A 192 10.09 -6.29 -2.05
N ARG A 193 10.40 -6.55 -3.32
CA ARG A 193 9.47 -7.19 -4.28
C ARG A 193 9.17 -8.63 -3.88
N VAL A 194 10.14 -9.41 -3.41
CA VAL A 194 9.91 -10.78 -2.90
C VAL A 194 8.99 -10.76 -1.70
N VAL A 195 9.19 -9.83 -0.76
CA VAL A 195 8.27 -9.65 0.38
C VAL A 195 6.86 -9.34 -0.12
N LEU A 196 6.71 -8.39 -1.06
CA LEU A 196 5.41 -8.07 -1.66
C LEU A 196 4.78 -9.25 -2.42
N ILE A 197 5.57 -10.08 -3.12
CA ILE A 197 5.09 -11.28 -3.82
C ILE A 197 4.60 -12.33 -2.82
N ILE A 198 5.39 -12.64 -1.79
CA ILE A 198 4.98 -13.56 -0.72
C ILE A 198 3.68 -13.07 -0.10
N MET A 199 3.55 -11.76 0.11
CA MET A 199 2.33 -11.14 0.64
C MET A 199 1.13 -11.28 -0.30
N TYR A 200 1.30 -11.06 -1.60
CA TYR A 200 0.25 -11.26 -2.60
C TYR A 200 -0.19 -12.73 -2.66
N VAL A 201 0.76 -13.66 -2.59
CA VAL A 201 0.47 -15.10 -2.54
C VAL A 201 -0.28 -15.47 -1.26
N MET A 202 0.14 -14.96 -0.10
CA MET A 202 -0.58 -15.17 1.17
C MET A 202 -1.99 -14.57 1.12
N PHE A 203 -2.17 -13.42 0.48
CA PHE A 203 -3.47 -12.81 0.24
C PHE A 203 -4.35 -13.70 -0.65
N LEU A 204 -3.84 -14.18 -1.79
CA LEU A 204 -4.56 -15.07 -2.71
C LEU A 204 -4.94 -16.40 -2.03
N LEU A 205 -4.00 -17.00 -1.30
CA LEU A 205 -4.23 -18.23 -0.53
C LEU A 205 -5.31 -18.02 0.55
N GLY A 206 -5.23 -16.90 1.28
CA GLY A 206 -6.22 -16.53 2.29
C GLY A 206 -7.60 -16.26 1.70
N ALA A 207 -7.67 -15.56 0.58
CA ALA A 207 -8.92 -15.33 -0.16
C ALA A 207 -9.54 -16.65 -0.63
N TYR A 208 -8.74 -17.55 -1.21
CA TYR A 208 -9.17 -18.89 -1.58
C TYR A 208 -9.73 -19.68 -0.39
N LEU A 209 -9.02 -19.68 0.75
CA LEU A 209 -9.48 -20.37 1.97
C LEU A 209 -10.76 -19.77 2.54
N PHE A 210 -10.92 -18.45 2.50
CA PHE A 210 -12.11 -17.74 2.96
C PHE A 210 -13.33 -18.12 2.11
N PHE A 211 -13.24 -18.00 0.78
CA PHE A 211 -14.32 -18.38 -0.13
C PHE A 211 -14.65 -19.88 -0.04
N LYS A 212 -13.64 -20.75 0.09
CA LYS A 212 -13.86 -22.19 0.31
C LYS A 212 -14.63 -22.47 1.61
N LYS A 213 -14.33 -21.75 2.69
CA LYS A 213 -15.03 -21.91 3.98
C LYS A 213 -16.47 -21.41 3.89
N GLU A 214 -16.71 -20.29 3.24
CA GLU A 214 -18.05 -19.73 3.06
C GLU A 214 -18.93 -20.59 2.15
N ASP A 215 -18.35 -21.20 1.10
CA ASP A 215 -19.03 -22.20 0.27
C ASP A 215 -19.34 -23.48 1.06
N SER A 216 -18.44 -23.93 1.95
CA SER A 216 -18.71 -25.09 2.80
C SER A 216 -19.86 -24.86 3.79
N PHE A 217 -19.99 -23.64 4.34
CA PHE A 217 -21.12 -23.26 5.19
C PHE A 217 -22.43 -23.11 4.40
N LYS A 218 -22.37 -22.61 3.16
CA LYS A 218 -23.54 -22.55 2.27
C LYS A 218 -24.03 -23.94 1.86
N LEU A 219 -23.11 -24.86 1.53
CA LEU A 219 -23.44 -26.26 1.22
C LEU A 219 -24.10 -26.97 2.41
N GLN A 220 -23.61 -26.76 3.64
CA GLN A 220 -24.23 -27.34 4.84
C GLN A 220 -25.63 -26.79 5.11
N ARG A 221 -25.91 -25.52 4.79
CA ARG A 221 -27.27 -24.96 4.91
C ARG A 221 -28.25 -25.46 3.86
N ILE A 222 -27.76 -25.88 2.69
CA ILE A 222 -28.61 -26.43 1.61
C ILE A 222 -28.93 -27.91 1.88
N GLN A 223 -28.13 -28.58 2.71
CA GLN A 223 -28.30 -29.98 3.11
C GLN A 223 -29.10 -30.17 4.42
N GLN A 224 -29.58 -29.07 5.04
CA GLN A 224 -30.51 -29.08 6.18
C GLN A 224 -31.91 -28.69 5.72
#